data_AF-A0A923KIA5-F1
#
_entry.id   AF-A0A923KIA5-F1
#
_cell.length_a   1.000
_cell.length_b   1.000
_cell.length_c   1.000
_cell.angle_alpha   90.00
_cell.angle_beta   90.00
_cell.angle_gamma   90.00
#
_symmetry.space_group_name_H-M   'P 1'
#
loop_
_entity.id
_entity.type
_entity.pdbx_description
1 polymer ?
#
loop_
_entity_poly.entity_id
_entity_poly.type
_entity_poly.pdbx_seq_one_letter_code
_entity_poly.pdbx_strand_id
1 'polypeptide(L)'
;MRKYAFFTLIIIPCSCWAVGFGNFHGRNIKSETVILEIVERLTNEYSLSDHEEKLIVKVKVESKQNSREYSDVCHRKMLQDIFWCDGNKSSPMFDTTYKFDHEILGTYSDEAPNSEIWHCINGCGEESPRTFRYDY
;
A
#
# COMPACT_ATOMS: atom_id res chain seq x y z
N MET A 1 -1.70 61.92 11.35
CA MET A 1 -1.10 60.76 12.05
C MET A 1 -1.67 59.49 11.41
N ARG A 2 -0.85 58.73 10.65
CA ARG A 2 -1.27 57.48 9.99
C ARG A 2 -1.20 56.32 10.98
N LYS A 3 -2.30 55.59 11.16
CA LYS A 3 -2.37 54.37 11.98
C LYS A 3 -2.02 53.17 11.07
N TYR A 4 -0.97 52.42 11.40
CA TYR A 4 -0.66 51.15 10.77
C TYR A 4 -1.32 50.03 11.57
N ALA A 5 -2.20 49.26 10.92
CA ALA A 5 -2.75 48.04 11.49
C ALA A 5 -1.75 46.91 11.24
N PHE A 6 -1.14 46.38 12.30
CA PHE A 6 -0.37 45.15 12.24
C PHE A 6 -1.35 43.97 12.19
N PHE A 7 -1.45 43.33 11.04
CA PHE A 7 -2.12 42.03 10.93
C PHE A 7 -1.10 40.94 11.32
N THR A 8 -1.26 40.39 12.51
CA THR A 8 -0.52 39.20 12.94
C THR A 8 -1.11 37.99 12.23
N LEU A 9 -0.42 37.50 11.21
CA LEU A 9 -0.77 36.27 10.50
C LEU A 9 -0.43 35.08 11.40
N ILE A 10 -1.43 34.48 12.04
CA ILE A 10 -1.26 33.23 12.80
C ILE A 10 -1.25 32.10 11.78
N ILE A 11 -0.05 31.62 11.44
CA ILE A 11 0.12 30.38 10.70
C ILE A 11 -0.11 29.24 11.70
N ILE A 12 -1.27 28.61 11.64
CA ILE A 12 -1.54 27.37 12.37
C ILE A 12 -0.93 26.24 11.53
N PRO A 13 0.18 25.59 11.94
CA PRO A 13 0.64 24.39 11.27
C PRO A 13 -0.39 23.29 11.50
N CYS A 14 -1.26 23.08 10.52
CA CYS A 14 -2.13 21.92 10.48
C CYS A 14 -1.21 20.71 10.34
N SER A 15 -0.92 20.06 11.45
CA SER A 15 -0.21 18.80 11.47
C SER A 15 -1.18 17.76 10.92
N CYS A 16 -1.22 17.59 9.60
CA CYS A 16 -1.81 16.41 9.00
C CYS A 16 -0.88 15.26 9.35
N TRP A 17 -1.18 14.56 10.46
CA TRP A 17 -0.61 13.25 10.70
C TRP A 17 -1.25 12.35 9.63
N ALA A 18 -0.51 12.11 8.54
CA ALA A 18 -0.87 11.05 7.63
C ALA A 18 -0.89 9.76 8.47
N VAL A 19 -2.09 9.29 8.79
CA VAL A 19 -2.26 7.98 9.41
C VAL A 19 -1.85 6.99 8.33
N GLY A 20 -0.58 6.60 8.33
CA GLY A 20 -0.07 5.57 7.44
C GLY A 20 -0.79 4.27 7.79
N PHE A 21 -1.54 3.73 6.84
CA PHE A 21 -2.26 2.46 7.02
C PHE A 21 -1.36 1.26 6.65
N GLY A 22 -0.04 1.41 6.73
CA GLY A 22 0.95 0.47 6.22
C GLY A 22 1.11 0.50 4.70
N ASN A 23 2.21 -0.08 4.21
CA ASN A 23 2.54 -0.13 2.78
C ASN A 23 3.09 -1.51 2.39
N PHE A 24 2.78 -1.95 1.18
CA PHE A 24 3.42 -3.11 0.58
C PHE A 24 4.58 -2.67 -0.31
N HIS A 25 5.74 -3.27 -0.14
CA HIS A 25 6.98 -2.98 -0.87
C HIS A 25 7.52 -4.24 -1.54
N GLY A 26 7.80 -4.17 -2.83
CA GLY A 26 8.31 -5.31 -3.60
C GLY A 26 9.18 -4.86 -4.76
N ARG A 27 9.75 -5.83 -5.47
CA ARG A 27 10.46 -5.61 -6.73
C ARG A 27 9.89 -6.47 -7.84
N ASN A 28 9.75 -5.88 -9.01
CA ASN A 28 9.33 -6.60 -10.21
C ASN A 28 10.53 -7.23 -10.93
N ILE A 29 10.30 -7.96 -12.04
CA ILE A 29 11.39 -8.66 -12.77
C ILE A 29 12.42 -7.69 -13.38
N LYS A 30 11.99 -6.45 -13.65
CA LYS A 30 12.84 -5.36 -14.19
C LYS A 30 13.66 -4.69 -13.09
N SER A 31 13.60 -5.20 -11.85
CA SER A 31 14.25 -4.62 -10.66
C SER A 31 13.77 -3.21 -10.31
N GLU A 32 12.57 -2.83 -10.77
CA GLU A 32 11.89 -1.60 -10.33
C GLU A 32 11.27 -1.84 -8.95
N THR A 33 11.29 -0.81 -8.11
CA THR A 33 10.58 -0.84 -6.83
C THR A 33 9.11 -0.61 -7.10
N VAL A 34 8.25 -1.50 -6.59
CA VAL A 34 6.80 -1.32 -6.62
C VAL A 34 6.31 -1.14 -5.20
N ILE A 35 5.64 -0.03 -4.95
CA ILE A 35 5.09 0.35 -3.65
C ILE A 35 3.59 0.44 -3.80
N LEU A 36 2.85 -0.24 -2.93
CA LEU A 36 1.41 -0.11 -2.81
C LEU A 36 1.10 0.52 -1.46
N GLU A 37 0.67 1.77 -1.53
CA GLU A 37 0.33 2.61 -0.38
C GLU A 37 -1.19 2.56 -0.15
N ILE A 38 -1.61 2.17 1.05
CA ILE A 38 -3.02 2.16 1.43
C ILE A 38 -3.41 3.59 1.77
N VAL A 39 -4.25 4.19 0.93
CA VAL A 39 -4.74 5.57 1.09
C VAL A 39 -5.98 5.60 1.98
N GLU A 40 -6.89 4.65 1.78
CA GLU A 40 -8.15 4.58 2.50
C GLU A 40 -8.58 3.13 2.69
N ARG A 41 -9.14 2.83 3.86
CA ARG A 41 -9.76 1.54 4.18
C ARG A 41 -11.26 1.72 4.29
N LEU A 42 -12.00 1.00 3.45
CA LEU A 42 -13.45 0.96 3.46
C LEU A 42 -13.87 -0.38 4.05
N THR A 43 -14.23 -0.39 5.33
CA THR A 43 -14.84 -1.53 5.99
C THR A 43 -16.34 -1.52 5.70
N ASN A 44 -16.86 -2.59 5.10
CA ASN A 44 -18.30 -2.78 4.98
C ASN A 44 -18.81 -3.33 6.32
N GLU A 45 -19.49 -2.49 7.11
CA GLU A 45 -20.10 -2.87 8.41
C GLU A 45 -21.14 -4.02 8.30
N TYR A 46 -21.49 -4.46 7.09
CA TYR A 46 -22.53 -5.45 6.82
C TYR A 46 -22.04 -6.83 6.34
N SER A 47 -20.73 -7.09 6.25
CA SER A 47 -20.21 -8.42 5.85
C SER A 47 -19.92 -9.31 7.06
N LEU A 48 -20.96 -9.91 7.62
CA LEU A 48 -20.87 -10.87 8.72
C LEU A 48 -20.39 -12.28 8.29
N SER A 49 -20.03 -12.52 7.02
CA SER A 49 -19.62 -13.85 6.56
C SER A 49 -18.16 -13.97 6.12
N ASP A 50 -17.50 -12.89 5.71
CA ASP A 50 -16.07 -12.89 5.37
C ASP A 50 -15.53 -11.50 5.68
N HIS A 51 -14.53 -11.42 6.56
CA HIS A 51 -13.88 -10.16 6.97
C HIS A 51 -13.05 -9.58 5.82
N GLU A 52 -13.74 -9.09 4.81
CA GLU A 52 -13.19 -8.47 3.61
C GLU A 52 -13.13 -6.96 3.77
N GLU A 53 -11.95 -6.40 3.59
CA GLU A 53 -11.71 -4.96 3.54
C GLU A 53 -11.50 -4.53 2.10
N LYS A 54 -12.17 -3.45 1.69
CA LYS A 54 -11.88 -2.78 0.43
C LYS A 54 -10.87 -1.66 0.69
N LEU A 55 -9.82 -1.60 -0.11
CA LEU A 55 -8.69 -0.71 0.04
C LEU A 55 -8.57 0.18 -1.20
N ILE A 56 -8.58 1.49 -1.00
CA ILE A 56 -8.17 2.43 -2.04
C ILE A 56 -6.68 2.63 -1.91
N VAL A 57 -5.94 2.35 -2.98
CA VAL A 57 -4.49 2.30 -2.93
C VAL A 57 -3.85 3.17 -4.00
N LYS A 58 -2.62 3.59 -3.72
CA LYS A 58 -1.73 4.23 -4.68
C LYS A 58 -0.58 3.29 -4.99
N VAL A 59 -0.45 2.90 -6.25
CA VAL A 59 0.64 2.06 -6.73
C VAL A 59 1.71 2.95 -7.36
N LYS A 60 2.93 2.93 -6.81
CA LYS A 60 4.09 3.64 -7.33
C LYS A 60 5.08 2.62 -7.89
N VAL A 61 5.52 2.82 -9.13
CA VAL A 61 6.61 2.06 -9.74
C VAL A 61 7.79 3.01 -9.93
N GLU A 62 8.90 2.71 -9.26
CA GLU A 62 10.08 3.56 -9.23
C GLU A 62 11.30 2.82 -9.80
N SER A 63 11.97 3.49 -10.73
CA SER A 63 13.27 3.10 -11.26
C SER A 63 14.27 4.24 -11.00
N LYS A 64 15.56 4.04 -11.32
CA LYS A 64 16.59 5.09 -11.15
C LYS A 64 16.31 6.38 -11.93
N GLN A 65 15.48 6.32 -12.98
CA GLN A 65 15.31 7.41 -13.94
C GLN A 65 13.85 7.84 -14.14
N ASN A 66 12.88 7.07 -13.65
CA ASN A 66 11.47 7.28 -13.90
C ASN A 66 10.62 6.80 -12.73
N SER A 67 9.51 7.50 -12.48
CA SER A 67 8.47 7.07 -11.55
C SER A 67 7.10 7.13 -12.23
N ARG A 68 6.26 6.14 -11.95
CA ARG A 68 4.88 6.06 -12.44
C ARG A 68 3.96 5.84 -11.25
N GLU A 69 2.81 6.51 -11.25
CA GLU A 69 1.81 6.36 -10.19
C GLU A 69 0.45 5.97 -10.78
N TYR A 70 -0.25 5.10 -10.08
CA TYR A 70 -1.58 4.61 -10.44
C TYR A 70 -2.47 4.64 -9.19
N SER A 71 -3.73 5.01 -9.36
CA SER A 71 -4.77 4.74 -8.35
C SER A 71 -5.39 3.39 -8.65
N ASP A 72 -5.55 2.54 -7.65
CA ASP A 72 -6.13 1.20 -7.80
C ASP A 72 -7.08 0.88 -6.64
N VAL A 73 -7.85 -0.19 -6.82
CA VAL A 73 -8.71 -0.76 -5.78
C VAL A 73 -8.21 -2.17 -5.50
N CYS A 74 -7.94 -2.43 -4.24
CA CYS A 74 -7.55 -3.74 -3.76
C CYS A 74 -8.48 -4.18 -2.65
N HIS A 75 -8.40 -5.46 -2.30
CA HIS A 75 -9.22 -6.08 -1.27
C HIS A 75 -8.35 -7.00 -0.43
N ARG A 76 -8.67 -7.13 0.84
CA ARG A 76 -8.00 -8.04 1.77
C ARG A 76 -9.04 -8.88 2.49
N LYS A 77 -8.92 -10.20 2.42
CA LYS A 77 -9.66 -11.13 3.28
C LYS A 77 -8.81 -11.51 4.48
N MET A 78 -9.13 -10.94 5.64
CA MET A 78 -8.31 -11.05 6.85
C MET A 78 -8.20 -12.49 7.37
N LEU A 79 -9.26 -13.30 7.27
CA LEU A 79 -9.25 -14.69 7.80
C LEU A 79 -8.56 -15.71 6.89
N GLN A 80 -8.36 -15.35 5.63
CA GLN A 80 -7.77 -16.23 4.61
C GLN A 80 -6.34 -15.80 4.27
N ASP A 81 -5.94 -14.65 4.80
CA ASP A 81 -4.70 -13.96 4.50
C ASP A 81 -4.45 -13.84 2.98
N ILE A 82 -5.51 -13.43 2.26
CA ILE A 82 -5.49 -13.20 0.82
C ILE A 82 -5.68 -11.70 0.56
N PHE A 83 -4.91 -11.19 -0.40
CA PHE A 83 -4.95 -9.82 -0.89
C PHE A 83 -5.01 -9.82 -2.42
N TRP A 84 -5.84 -8.98 -3.05
CA TRP A 84 -5.88 -8.88 -4.52
C TRP A 84 -6.26 -7.47 -4.99
N CYS A 85 -5.92 -7.12 -6.23
CA CYS A 85 -6.21 -5.81 -6.82
C CYS A 85 -6.91 -5.96 -8.19
N ASP A 86 -7.98 -5.20 -8.40
CA ASP A 86 -8.84 -5.31 -9.59
C ASP A 86 -9.44 -3.98 -10.08
N GLY A 87 -9.09 -2.84 -9.47
CA GLY A 87 -9.70 -1.55 -9.75
C GLY A 87 -9.26 -0.88 -11.05
N ASN A 88 -7.98 -0.97 -11.41
CA ASN A 88 -7.39 -0.22 -12.52
C ASN A 88 -6.57 -1.10 -13.45
N LYS A 89 -7.07 -1.35 -14.66
CA LYS A 89 -6.40 -2.16 -15.72
C LYS A 89 -5.02 -1.69 -16.15
N SER A 90 -4.68 -0.43 -15.93
CA SER A 90 -3.35 0.11 -16.27
C SER A 90 -2.34 -0.07 -15.15
N SER A 91 -2.82 -0.41 -13.94
CA SER A 91 -1.99 -0.66 -12.77
C SER A 91 -1.20 -1.95 -12.97
N PRO A 92 0.10 -1.95 -12.63
CA PRO A 92 0.90 -3.18 -12.54
C PRO A 92 0.32 -4.23 -11.58
N MET A 93 -0.61 -3.84 -10.72
CA MET A 93 -1.25 -4.69 -9.73
C MET A 93 -2.57 -5.28 -10.21
N PHE A 94 -3.06 -4.89 -11.39
CA PHE A 94 -4.35 -5.37 -11.88
C PHE A 94 -4.37 -6.90 -12.04
N ASP A 95 -5.44 -7.52 -11.53
CA ASP A 95 -5.68 -8.98 -11.56
C ASP A 95 -4.65 -9.81 -10.78
N THR A 96 -3.84 -9.16 -9.92
CA THR A 96 -2.87 -9.84 -9.07
C THR A 96 -3.51 -10.32 -7.78
N THR A 97 -3.11 -11.49 -7.30
CA THR A 97 -3.56 -12.06 -6.03
C THR A 97 -2.37 -12.59 -5.25
N TYR A 98 -2.34 -12.27 -3.96
CA TYR A 98 -1.27 -12.62 -3.02
C TYR A 98 -1.83 -13.36 -1.81
N LYS A 99 -1.00 -14.20 -1.22
CA LYS A 99 -1.26 -14.91 0.03
C LYS A 99 -0.13 -14.64 1.02
N PHE A 100 -0.47 -14.41 2.28
CA PHE A 100 0.52 -14.28 3.34
C PHE A 100 1.24 -15.61 3.59
N ASP A 101 2.56 -15.55 3.79
CA ASP A 101 3.38 -16.69 4.18
C ASP A 101 3.65 -16.67 5.69
N HIS A 102 2.94 -17.53 6.43
CA HIS A 102 3.07 -17.66 7.87
C HIS A 102 4.36 -18.37 8.31
N GLU A 103 5.08 -19.03 7.40
CA GLU A 103 6.27 -19.84 7.75
C GLU A 103 7.51 -18.96 7.98
N ILE A 104 7.48 -17.68 7.60
CA ILE A 104 8.60 -16.74 7.78
C ILE A 104 8.45 -15.96 9.11
N LEU A 105 8.27 -16.69 10.22
CA LEU A 105 8.42 -16.17 11.59
C LEU A 105 9.78 -16.49 12.20
N GLY A 106 10.75 -16.94 11.39
CA GLY A 106 12.07 -17.33 11.86
C GLY A 106 13.15 -17.02 10.83
N THR A 107 14.04 -16.10 11.20
CA THR A 107 15.36 -15.81 10.58
C THR A 107 15.37 -15.11 9.22
N TYR A 108 15.31 -13.77 9.21
CA TYR A 108 16.22 -12.93 8.39
C TYR A 108 16.33 -11.48 8.92
N SER A 109 17.50 -11.17 9.48
CA SER A 109 18.07 -9.88 9.91
C SER A 109 17.34 -9.06 10.99
N ASP A 110 18.14 -8.53 11.92
CA ASP A 110 17.76 -7.65 13.04
C ASP A 110 17.17 -6.29 12.62
N GLU A 111 16.82 -6.10 11.34
CA GLU A 111 16.39 -4.80 10.79
C GLU A 111 14.86 -4.63 10.68
N ALA A 112 14.04 -5.69 10.72
CA ALA A 112 12.58 -5.53 10.71
C ALA A 112 11.81 -6.80 11.19
N PRO A 113 11.79 -7.11 12.50
CA PRO A 113 11.12 -8.30 13.05
C PRO A 113 9.58 -8.31 12.90
N ASN A 114 8.97 -7.23 12.39
CA ASN A 114 7.51 -7.05 12.32
C ASN A 114 6.97 -6.94 10.89
N SER A 115 7.72 -7.38 9.88
CA SER A 115 7.27 -7.29 8.48
C SER A 115 6.58 -8.57 8.03
N GLU A 116 5.43 -8.44 7.36
CA GLU A 116 4.70 -9.58 6.79
C GLU A 116 5.14 -9.81 5.33
N ILE A 117 5.38 -11.06 4.95
CA ILE A 117 5.75 -11.40 3.56
C ILE A 117 4.56 -12.02 2.84
N TRP A 118 4.26 -11.49 1.67
CA TRP A 118 3.12 -11.88 0.85
C TRP A 118 3.60 -12.39 -0.51
N HIS A 119 3.16 -13.59 -0.89
CA HIS A 119 3.57 -14.25 -2.13
C HIS A 119 2.46 -14.20 -3.16
N CYS A 120 2.83 -13.87 -4.39
CA CYS A 120 1.88 -13.90 -5.47
C CYS A 120 1.47 -15.34 -5.82
N ILE A 121 0.17 -15.56 -5.92
CA ILE A 121 -0.43 -16.83 -6.33
C ILE A 121 -1.16 -16.75 -7.68
N ASN A 122 -1.46 -15.53 -8.17
CA ASN A 122 -2.08 -15.32 -9.48
C ASN A 122 -1.77 -13.92 -10.06
N GLY A 123 -1.74 -13.78 -11.38
CA GLY A 123 -1.70 -12.50 -12.08
C GLY A 123 -0.38 -11.74 -12.10
N CYS A 124 0.69 -12.23 -11.47
CA CYS A 124 1.96 -11.52 -11.41
C CYS A 124 2.80 -11.66 -12.68
N GLY A 125 2.50 -10.79 -13.64
CA GLY A 125 3.29 -10.58 -14.86
C GLY A 125 4.62 -9.87 -14.59
N GLU A 126 5.21 -9.29 -15.63
CA GLU A 126 6.52 -8.64 -15.53
C GLU A 126 6.55 -7.42 -14.60
N GLU A 127 5.44 -6.69 -14.52
CA GLU A 127 5.40 -5.40 -13.80
C GLU A 127 4.98 -5.55 -12.33
N SER A 128 4.34 -6.65 -11.96
CA SER A 128 3.93 -6.95 -10.59
C SER A 128 5.06 -7.65 -9.82
N PRO A 129 5.29 -7.35 -8.53
CA PRO A 129 6.23 -8.10 -7.72
C PRO A 129 5.78 -9.54 -7.52
N ARG A 130 6.72 -10.47 -7.52
CA ARG A 130 6.43 -11.86 -7.10
C ARG A 130 6.18 -11.98 -5.60
N THR A 131 6.76 -11.07 -4.84
CA THR A 131 6.67 -11.01 -3.37
C THR A 131 6.55 -9.56 -2.91
N PHE A 132 5.77 -9.35 -1.86
CA PHE A 132 5.69 -8.10 -1.13
C PHE A 132 6.16 -8.28 0.32
N ARG A 133 6.70 -7.20 0.87
CA ARG A 133 6.83 -6.97 2.30
C ARG A 133 5.81 -5.93 2.72
N TYR A 134 4.99 -6.22 3.72
CA TYR A 134 4.07 -5.26 4.31
C TYR A 134 4.70 -4.66 5.57
N ASP A 135 4.87 -3.35 5.55
CA ASP A 135 5.44 -2.54 6.61
C ASP A 135 4.30 -1.75 7.29
N TYR A 136 4.13 -1.95 8.61
CA TYR A 136 3.09 -1.35 9.44
C TYR A 136 3.31 0.14 9.74
#